data_AF-A0A7W8LAB7-F1
#
_entry.id   AF-A0A7W8LAB7-F1
#
_cell.length_a   1.000
_cell.length_b   1.000
_cell.length_c   1.000
_cell.angle_alpha   90.00
_cell.angle_beta   90.00
_cell.angle_gamma   90.00
#
_symmetry.space_group_name_H-M   'P 1'
#
loop_
_entity.id
_entity.type
_entity.pdbx_description
1 polymer ?
#
loop_
_entity_poly.entity_id
_entity_poly.type
_entity_poly.pdbx_seq_one_letter_code
_entity_poly.pdbx_strand_id
1 'polypeptide(L)'
;MKKVLICLAVGLALLLAIFANALWWMMNPEAPLNFSNPIWKLAVRMYGVKTAYQESDLAFLMSSAAIVLGFAAAVLLVWRSKKRGQRKLHN
;
A
#
# COMPACT_ATOMS: atom_id res chain seq x y z
N MET A 1 -0.88 -24.19 -12.99
CA MET A 1 -0.31 -23.07 -13.77
C MET A 1 -1.08 -21.75 -13.60
N LYS A 2 -2.40 -21.68 -13.77
CA LYS A 2 -3.18 -20.42 -13.61
C LYS A 2 -2.94 -19.67 -12.28
N LYS A 3 -2.83 -20.37 -11.15
CA LYS A 3 -2.54 -19.74 -9.84
C LYS A 3 -1.18 -19.05 -9.78
N VAL A 4 -0.16 -19.64 -10.39
CA VAL A 4 1.20 -19.08 -10.46
C VAL A 4 1.22 -17.83 -11.32
N LEU A 5 0.55 -17.86 -12.48
CA LEU A 5 0.39 -16.69 -13.35
C LEU A 5 -0.35 -15.55 -12.64
N ILE A 6 -1.39 -15.85 -11.85
CA ILE A 6 -2.09 -14.84 -11.05
C ILE A 6 -1.17 -14.26 -9.98
N CYS A 7 -0.40 -15.09 -9.26
CA CYS A 7 0.57 -14.59 -8.27
C CYS A 7 1.64 -13.71 -8.92
N LEU A 8 2.15 -14.08 -10.10
CA LEU A 8 3.12 -13.27 -10.85
C LEU A 8 2.51 -11.94 -11.28
N ALA A 9 1.28 -11.95 -11.81
CA ALA A 9 0.58 -10.72 -12.21
C ALA A 9 0.32 -9.78 -11.02
N VAL A 10 -0.09 -10.34 -9.86
CA VAL A 10 -0.27 -9.57 -8.62
C VAL A 10 1.05 -9.00 -8.12
N GLY A 11 2.13 -9.79 -8.16
CA GLY A 11 3.47 -9.34 -7.79
C GLY A 11 3.95 -8.19 -8.70
N LEU A 12 3.78 -8.33 -10.02
CA LEU A 12 4.10 -7.27 -10.99
C LEU A 12 3.28 -6.00 -10.76
N ALA A 13 1.99 -6.11 -10.52
CA ALA A 13 1.13 -4.96 -10.25
C ALA A 13 1.52 -4.25 -8.95
N LEU A 14 1.86 -5.00 -7.89
CA LEU A 14 2.35 -4.43 -6.64
C LEU A 14 3.68 -3.71 -6.85
N LEU A 15 4.58 -4.32 -7.61
CA LEU A 15 5.90 -3.76 -7.92
C LEU A 15 5.74 -2.45 -8.70
N LEU A 16 4.90 -2.43 -9.74
CA LEU A 16 4.56 -1.20 -10.48
C LEU A 16 3.92 -0.13 -9.59
N ALA A 17 3.06 -0.49 -8.65
CA ALA A 17 2.44 0.46 -7.72
C ALA A 17 3.47 1.10 -6.77
N ILE A 18 4.43 0.31 -6.27
CA ILE A 18 5.54 0.82 -5.44
C ILE A 18 6.44 1.75 -6.28
N PHE A 19 6.78 1.36 -7.51
CA PHE A 19 7.57 2.20 -8.42
C PHE A 19 6.86 3.51 -8.77
N ALA A 20 5.56 3.46 -9.05
CA ALA A 20 4.75 4.65 -9.30
C ALA A 20 4.69 5.56 -8.07
N ASN A 21 4.57 4.99 -6.86
CA ASN A 21 4.64 5.74 -5.61
C ASN A 21 6.00 6.44 -5.47
N ALA A 22 7.10 5.73 -5.70
CA ALA A 22 8.45 6.30 -5.66
C ALA A 22 8.63 7.43 -6.68
N LEU A 23 8.22 7.22 -7.92
CA LEU A 23 8.27 8.25 -8.97
C LEU A 23 7.46 9.48 -8.59
N TRP A 24 6.26 9.29 -8.02
CA TRP A 24 5.43 10.39 -7.57
C TRP A 24 6.11 11.23 -6.48
N TRP A 25 6.74 10.58 -5.49
CA TRP A 25 7.54 11.25 -4.46
C TRP A 25 8.77 11.97 -5.02
N MET A 26 9.46 11.40 -6.02
CA MET A 26 10.57 12.07 -6.69
C MET A 26 10.13 13.31 -7.49
N MET A 27 8.95 13.25 -8.13
CA MET A 27 8.43 14.36 -8.93
C MET A 27 7.77 15.46 -8.08
N ASN A 28 7.35 15.15 -6.85
CA ASN A 28 6.69 16.10 -5.95
C ASN A 28 7.41 16.15 -4.58
N PRO A 29 8.67 16.61 -4.54
CA PRO A 29 9.44 16.69 -3.28
C PRO A 29 8.83 17.68 -2.28
N GLU A 30 8.13 18.70 -2.79
CA GLU A 30 7.46 19.74 -2.00
C GLU A 30 6.01 19.40 -1.66
N ALA A 31 5.56 18.16 -1.94
CA ALA A 31 4.17 17.78 -1.70
C ALA A 31 3.79 18.10 -0.24
N PRO A 32 2.75 18.91 0.00
CA PRO A 32 2.38 19.27 1.35
C PRO A 32 1.90 18.00 2.07
N LEU A 33 2.78 17.45 2.91
CA LEU A 33 2.40 16.46 3.90
C LEU A 33 1.30 17.10 4.74
N ASN A 34 0.14 16.45 4.86
CA ASN A 34 -0.95 17.01 5.63
C ASN A 34 -0.62 16.88 7.13
N PHE A 35 0.23 17.80 7.62
CA PHE A 35 0.80 17.86 8.96
C PHE A 35 -0.25 18.00 10.07
N SER A 36 -1.49 18.30 9.70
CA SER A 36 -2.63 18.46 10.61
C SER A 36 -3.31 17.13 10.98
N ASN A 37 -2.98 16.02 10.30
CA ASN A 37 -3.59 14.73 10.60
C ASN A 37 -3.06 14.17 11.95
N PRO A 38 -3.93 13.85 12.93
CA PRO A 38 -3.50 13.32 14.23
C PRO A 38 -2.74 11.99 14.12
N ILE A 39 -3.07 11.15 13.13
CA ILE A 39 -2.37 9.89 12.86
C ILE A 39 -0.93 10.16 12.39
N TRP A 40 -0.75 11.19 11.55
CA TRP A 40 0.56 11.60 11.07
C TRP A 40 1.43 12.15 12.21
N LYS A 41 0.86 13.03 13.05
CA LYS A 41 1.58 13.55 14.23
C LYS A 41 1.99 12.44 15.20
N LEU A 42 1.13 11.43 15.40
CA LEU A 42 1.47 10.28 16.22
C LEU A 42 2.64 9.50 15.62
N ALA A 43 2.64 9.26 14.31
CA ALA A 43 3.71 8.55 13.61
C ALA A 43 5.04 9.31 13.69
N VAL A 44 5.06 10.61 13.39
CA VAL A 44 6.25 11.47 13.52
C VAL A 44 6.81 11.43 14.94
N ARG A 45 5.94 11.47 15.95
CA ARG A 45 6.35 11.41 17.36
C ARG A 45 6.92 10.05 17.76
N MET A 46 6.30 8.95 17.32
CA MET A 46 6.78 7.59 17.65
C MET A 46 8.10 7.27 16.95
N TYR A 47 8.27 7.69 15.70
CA TYR A 47 9.49 7.46 14.91
C TYR A 47 10.59 8.50 15.17
N GLY A 48 10.34 9.49 16.03
CA GLY A 48 11.34 10.48 16.46
C GLY A 48 11.86 11.36 15.32
N VAL A 49 11.03 11.60 14.31
CA VAL A 49 11.38 12.35 13.11
C VAL A 49 11.55 13.84 13.46
N LYS A 50 12.68 14.43 13.05
CA LYS A 50 13.05 15.81 13.40
C LYS A 50 13.33 16.72 12.20
N THR A 51 13.59 16.15 11.02
CA THR A 51 13.91 16.91 9.81
C THR A 51 12.90 16.67 8.71
N ALA A 52 12.72 17.64 7.81
CA ALA A 52 11.81 17.52 6.67
C ALA A 52 12.13 16.31 5.78
N TYR A 53 13.42 16.00 5.57
CA TYR A 53 13.84 14.80 4.83
C TYR A 53 13.37 13.50 5.49
N GLN A 54 13.49 13.40 6.83
CA GLN A 54 13.01 12.24 7.57
C GLN A 54 11.47 12.12 7.55
N GLU A 55 10.75 13.24 7.47
CA GLU A 55 9.29 13.24 7.31
C GLU A 55 8.87 12.68 5.94
N SER A 56 9.55 13.09 4.88
CA SER A 56 9.33 12.56 3.53
C SER A 56 9.65 11.06 3.43
N ASP A 57 10.74 10.61 4.06
CA ASP A 57 11.07 9.18 4.12
C ASP A 57 10.00 8.37 4.88
N LEU A 58 9.52 8.88 6.01
CA LEU A 58 8.45 8.25 6.77
C LEU A 58 7.15 8.19 5.95
N ALA A 59 6.85 9.24 5.17
CA ALA A 59 5.66 9.31 4.35
C ALA A 59 5.71 8.35 3.16
N PHE A 60 6.88 8.23 2.53
CA PHE A 60 7.13 7.21 1.52
C PHE A 60 6.93 5.80 2.09
N LEU A 61 7.43 5.55 3.30
CA LEU A 61 7.30 4.25 3.96
C LEU A 61 5.84 3.94 4.32
N MET A 62 5.12 4.91 4.90
CA MET A 62 3.70 4.76 5.25
C MET A 62 2.81 4.57 4.01
N SER A 63 3.04 5.34 2.94
CA SER A 63 2.29 5.21 1.68
C SER A 63 2.57 3.85 1.02
N SER A 64 3.82 3.39 1.00
CA SER A 64 4.19 2.07 0.49
C SER A 64 3.55 0.93 1.31
N ALA A 65 3.56 1.05 2.65
CA ALA A 65 2.90 0.10 3.53
C ALA A 65 1.38 0.05 3.29
N ALA A 66 0.74 1.21 3.10
CA ALA A 66 -0.68 1.29 2.77
C ALA A 66 -1.01 0.61 1.43
N ILE A 67 -0.16 0.76 0.41
CA ILE A 67 -0.31 0.07 -0.88
C ILE A 67 -0.24 -1.45 -0.69
N VAL A 68 0.76 -1.95 0.04
CA VAL A 68 0.92 -3.40 0.29
C VAL A 68 -0.27 -3.96 1.06
N LEU A 69 -0.69 -3.29 2.14
CA LEU A 69 -1.83 -3.73 2.96
C LEU A 69 -3.15 -3.66 2.18
N GLY A 70 -3.36 -2.61 1.38
CA GLY A 70 -4.51 -2.46 0.51
C GLY A 70 -4.59 -3.58 -0.52
N PHE A 71 -3.47 -3.91 -1.16
CA PHE A 71 -3.39 -5.05 -2.09
C PHE A 71 -3.66 -6.39 -1.41
N ALA A 72 -3.07 -6.62 -0.24
CA ALA A 72 -3.32 -7.83 0.54
C ALA A 72 -4.80 -7.98 0.91
N ALA A 73 -5.43 -6.90 1.37
CA ALA A 73 -6.86 -6.86 1.68
C ALA A 73 -7.72 -7.15 0.44
N ALA A 74 -7.41 -6.53 -0.71
CA ALA A 74 -8.13 -6.78 -1.96
C ALA A 74 -8.03 -8.25 -2.40
N VAL A 75 -6.82 -8.84 -2.36
CA VAL A 75 -6.61 -10.25 -2.68
C VAL A 75 -7.40 -11.16 -1.74
N LEU A 76 -7.37 -10.88 -0.43
CA LEU A 76 -8.13 -11.64 0.57
C LEU A 76 -9.65 -11.55 0.34
N LEU A 77 -10.17 -10.38 0.01
CA LEU A 77 -11.59 -10.17 -0.26
C LEU A 77 -12.03 -10.93 -1.51
N VAL A 78 -11.28 -10.82 -2.61
CA VAL A 78 -11.56 -11.58 -3.85
C VAL A 78 -11.52 -13.08 -3.59
N TRP A 79 -10.54 -13.56 -2.82
CA TRP A 79 -10.43 -14.97 -2.47
C TRP A 79 -11.61 -15.46 -1.63
N ARG A 80 -12.05 -14.67 -0.64
CA ARG A 80 -13.23 -14.98 0.20
C ARG A 80 -14.51 -14.98 -0.62
N SER A 81 -14.71 -14.01 -1.52
CA SER A 81 -15.90 -13.93 -2.39
C SER A 81 -15.99 -15.13 -3.33
N LYS A 82 -14.88 -15.55 -3.92
CA LYS A 82 -14.85 -16.73 -4.80
C LYS A 82 -15.18 -18.02 -4.05
N LYS A 83 -14.68 -18.18 -2.82
CA LYS A 83 -15.03 -19.33 -1.95
C LYS A 83 -16.50 -19.36 -1.56
N ARG A 84 -17.13 -18.21 -1.28
CA ARG A 84 -18.58 -18.13 -1.00
C ARG A 84 -19.41 -18.48 -2.24
N GLY A 85 -19.02 -18.02 -3.42
CA GLY A 85 -19.69 -18.35 -4.68
C GLY A 85 -19.69 -19.85 -4.98
N GLN A 86 -18.57 -20.54 -4.73
CA GLN A 86 -18.48 -21.99 -4.96
C GLN A 86 -19.32 -22.81 -3.96
N ARG A 87 -19.54 -22.34 -2.72
CA ARG A 87 -20.44 -23.03 -1.78
C ARG A 87 -21.92 -22.91 -2.17
N LYS A 88 -22.33 -21.83 -2.85
CA LYS A 88 -23.72 -21.65 -3.31
C LYS A 88 -24.08 -22.46 -4.55
N LEU A 89 -23.10 -22.90 -5.34
CA LEU A 89 -23.30 -23.71 -6.54
C LEU A 89 -23.33 -25.23 -6.26
N HIS A 90 -23.03 -25.63 -5.03
CA HIS A 90 -22.91 -27.03 -4.62
C HIS A 90 -23.99 -27.47 -3.60
N ASN A 91 -24.92 -26.56 -3.28
CA ASN A 91 -26.17 -26.81 -2.56
C ASN A 91 -27.33 -26.57 -3.52
#